data_AF-A0A817S346-F1
#
_entry.id   AF-A0A817S346-F1
#
_cell.length_a   1.000
_cell.length_b   1.000
_cell.length_c   1.000
_cell.angle_alpha   90.00
_cell.angle_beta   90.00
_cell.angle_gamma   90.00
#
_symmetry.space_group_name_H-M   'P 1'
#
loop_
_entity.id
_entity.type
_entity.pdbx_description
1 polymer ?
#
loop_
_entity_poly.entity_id
_entity_poly.type
_entity_poly.pdbx_seq_one_letter_code
_entity_poly.pdbx_strand_id
1 'polypeptide(L)'
;MATAAINSKQCFICKKEKSNLYSCDGCSEKFCSQDLPKHHQEHVLELEKIVTDCDTFQQNISEQQQDLNHRPLINQVNEWERDSIMKIKQTAEDCRQRLIKSTDDNIIEMKKKLNQFIADLRKLRDDDDFNEIHLNKLRLLLEELKKKLKQPLNVSILEEPTSFINKISVITKASSSG
;
A
#
# COMPACT_ATOMS: atom_id res chain seq x y z
N MET A 1 79.92 -23.75 -16.29
CA MET A 1 79.58 -22.53 -15.51
C MET A 1 78.44 -22.89 -14.59
N ALA A 2 78.67 -22.92 -13.28
CA ALA A 2 77.63 -23.24 -12.30
C ALA A 2 77.13 -21.91 -11.71
N THR A 3 75.91 -21.52 -12.07
CA THR A 3 75.19 -20.42 -11.43
C THR A 3 74.80 -20.84 -10.02
N ALA A 4 75.44 -20.24 -9.02
CA ALA A 4 75.09 -20.42 -7.62
C ALA A 4 73.70 -19.83 -7.36
N ALA A 5 72.72 -20.70 -7.09
CA ALA A 5 71.43 -20.27 -6.56
C ALA A 5 71.66 -19.70 -5.16
N ILE A 6 71.41 -18.40 -5.01
CA ILE A 6 71.38 -17.72 -3.71
C ILE A 6 70.15 -18.27 -2.97
N ASN A 7 70.34 -19.36 -2.24
CA ASN A 7 69.37 -19.83 -1.26
C ASN A 7 69.26 -18.75 -0.18
N SER A 8 68.26 -17.88 -0.27
CA SER A 8 67.99 -16.85 0.73
C SER A 8 67.63 -17.51 2.06
N LYS A 9 68.63 -17.74 2.92
CA LYS A 9 68.45 -18.25 4.28
C LYS A 9 68.01 -17.14 5.24
N GLN A 10 67.11 -16.27 4.80
CA GLN A 10 66.64 -15.12 5.59
C GLN A 10 65.17 -15.28 5.95
N CYS A 11 64.83 -14.84 7.16
CA CYS A 11 63.44 -14.79 7.62
C CYS A 11 62.69 -13.64 6.94
N PHE A 12 61.46 -13.88 6.49
CA PHE A 12 60.61 -12.89 5.84
C PHE A 12 60.31 -11.66 6.70
N ILE A 13 60.11 -11.84 8.02
CA ILE A 13 59.75 -10.75 8.95
C ILE A 13 61.00 -9.99 9.41
N CYS A 14 61.93 -10.63 10.12
CA CYS A 14 63.08 -9.92 10.70
C CYS A 14 64.26 -9.70 9.72
N LYS A 15 64.21 -10.24 8.49
CA LYS A 15 65.25 -10.15 7.45
C LYS A 15 66.65 -10.65 7.85
N LYS A 16 66.77 -11.33 9.00
CA LYS A 16 68.05 -11.88 9.49
C LYS A 16 68.29 -13.27 8.90
N GLU A 17 69.56 -13.58 8.62
CA GLU A 17 69.99 -14.93 8.27
C GLU A 17 69.86 -15.87 9.47
N LYS A 18 69.26 -17.05 9.24
CA LYS A 18 69.00 -18.04 10.30
C LYS A 18 69.30 -19.45 9.80
N SER A 19 69.85 -20.27 10.68
CA SER A 19 70.18 -21.67 10.39
C SER A 19 68.94 -22.54 10.19
N ASN A 20 67.87 -22.26 10.94
CA ASN A 20 66.60 -22.98 10.89
C ASN A 20 65.49 -22.04 10.42
N LEU A 21 64.90 -22.34 9.26
CA LEU A 21 63.76 -21.64 8.69
C LEU A 21 62.64 -22.64 8.41
N TYR A 22 61.41 -22.22 8.65
CA TYR A 22 60.20 -22.96 8.40
C TYR A 22 59.43 -22.27 7.28
N SER A 23 58.92 -23.04 6.33
CA SER A 23 58.14 -22.49 5.22
C SER A 23 56.66 -22.53 5.58
N CYS A 24 55.92 -21.48 5.23
CA CYS A 24 54.47 -21.50 5.26
C CYS A 24 53.94 -21.91 3.89
N ASP A 25 53.14 -22.98 3.83
CA ASP A 25 52.57 -23.44 2.56
C ASP A 25 51.54 -22.46 1.97
N GLY A 26 50.89 -21.65 2.81
CA GLY A 26 49.87 -20.69 2.39
C GLY A 26 50.42 -19.47 1.66
N CYS A 27 51.51 -18.88 2.16
CA CYS A 27 52.13 -17.69 1.55
C CYS A 27 53.47 -17.98 0.85
N SER A 28 53.97 -19.21 0.93
CA SER A 28 55.28 -19.66 0.39
C SER A 28 56.50 -18.94 0.97
N GLU A 29 56.33 -18.16 2.05
CA GLU A 29 57.41 -17.42 2.71
C GLU A 29 58.10 -18.25 3.81
N LYS A 30 59.34 -17.87 4.15
CA LYS A 30 60.18 -18.56 5.14
C LYS A 30 60.34 -17.75 6.43
N PHE A 31 60.14 -18.38 7.57
CA PHE A 31 60.14 -17.73 8.88
C PHE A 31 61.10 -18.39 9.86
N CYS A 32 61.70 -17.62 10.75
CA CYS A 32 62.45 -18.17 11.87
C CYS A 32 61.51 -18.65 12.98
N SER A 33 62.00 -19.48 13.91
CA SER A 33 61.18 -20.03 15.01
C SER A 33 60.49 -18.97 15.88
N GLN A 34 61.03 -17.75 15.97
CA GLN A 34 60.46 -16.67 16.77
C GLN A 34 59.38 -15.86 16.03
N ASP A 35 59.44 -15.81 14.70
CA ASP A 35 58.54 -14.98 13.88
C ASP A 35 57.43 -15.79 13.22
N LEU A 36 57.58 -17.12 13.09
CA LEU A 36 56.51 -18.01 12.63
C LEU A 36 55.24 -17.93 13.52
N PRO A 37 55.32 -17.89 14.86
CA PRO A 37 54.13 -17.70 15.70
C PRO A 37 53.46 -16.34 15.50
N LYS A 38 54.22 -15.29 15.17
CA LYS A 38 53.67 -13.96 14.88
C LYS A 38 52.90 -13.97 13.57
N HIS A 39 53.45 -14.62 12.54
CA HIS A 39 52.73 -14.81 11.28
C HIS A 39 51.43 -15.59 11.47
N HIS A 40 51.44 -16.65 12.27
CA HIS A 40 50.21 -17.37 12.61
C HIS A 40 49.22 -16.49 13.39
N GLN A 41 49.71 -15.67 14.31
CA GLN A 41 48.87 -14.73 15.07
C GLN A 41 48.18 -13.70 14.16
N GLU A 42 48.82 -13.23 13.09
CA GLU A 42 48.19 -12.36 12.10
C GLU A 42 46.97 -13.02 11.46
N HIS A 43 47.07 -14.30 11.05
CA HIS A 43 45.95 -15.06 10.50
C HIS A 43 44.83 -15.29 11.51
N VAL A 44 45.16 -15.52 12.79
CA VAL A 44 44.16 -15.64 13.86
C VAL A 44 43.37 -14.33 14.00
N LEU A 45 44.05 -13.19 13.97
CA LEU A 45 43.40 -11.87 14.03
C LEU A 45 42.51 -11.60 12.81
N GLU A 46 42.95 -12.01 11.61
CA GLU A 46 42.12 -11.90 10.40
C GLU A 46 40.87 -12.77 10.49
N LEU A 47 41.00 -13.99 11.01
CA LEU A 47 39.87 -14.89 11.21
C LEU A 47 38.87 -14.33 12.24
N GLU A 48 39.36 -13.81 13.37
CA GLU A 48 38.52 -13.15 14.38
C GLU A 48 37.73 -11.98 13.78
N LYS A 49 38.34 -11.22 12.87
CA LYS A 49 37.65 -10.14 12.15
C LYS A 49 36.53 -10.69 11.26
N ILE A 50 36.79 -11.76 10.50
CA ILE A 50 35.77 -12.41 9.66
C ILE A 50 34.61 -12.92 10.51
N VAL A 51 34.90 -13.55 11.66
CA VAL A 51 33.86 -14.01 12.60
C VAL A 51 33.01 -12.84 13.09
N THR A 52 33.65 -11.74 13.49
CA THR A 52 32.96 -10.52 13.93
C THR A 52 32.07 -9.92 12.82
N ASP A 53 32.57 -9.89 11.59
CA ASP A 53 31.82 -9.41 10.43
C ASP A 53 30.60 -10.31 10.15
N CYS A 54 30.74 -11.63 10.28
CA CYS A 54 29.65 -12.59 10.16
C CYS A 54 28.58 -12.41 11.24
N ASP A 55 28.97 -12.25 12.50
CA ASP A 55 28.05 -12.01 13.61
C ASP A 55 27.27 -10.70 13.42
N THR A 56 27.97 -9.64 12.99
CA THR A 56 27.36 -8.35 12.65
C THR A 56 26.37 -8.50 11.50
N PHE A 57 26.71 -9.25 10.47
CA PHE A 57 25.82 -9.50 9.34
C PHE A 57 24.58 -10.30 9.76
N GLN A 58 24.73 -11.31 10.61
CA GLN A 58 23.62 -12.08 11.16
C GLN A 58 22.68 -11.21 12.02
N GLN A 59 23.24 -10.29 12.81
CA GLN A 59 22.45 -9.32 13.56
C GLN A 59 21.66 -8.40 12.62
N ASN A 60 22.30 -7.85 11.59
CA ASN A 60 21.64 -6.99 10.60
C ASN A 60 20.47 -7.71 9.89
N ILE A 61 20.64 -8.99 9.54
CA ILE A 61 19.56 -9.81 8.96
C ILE A 61 18.39 -9.93 9.96
N SER A 62 18.70 -10.20 11.22
CA SER A 62 17.70 -10.37 12.28
C SER A 62 16.91 -9.07 12.53
N GLU A 63 17.60 -7.93 12.55
CA GLU A 63 16.98 -6.61 12.68
C GLU A 63 16.05 -6.30 11.49
N GLN A 64 16.47 -6.63 10.25
CA GLN A 64 15.60 -6.49 9.07
C GLN A 64 14.36 -7.40 9.12
N GLN A 65 14.43 -8.55 9.81
CA GLN A 65 13.27 -9.42 10.01
C GLN A 65 12.30 -8.90 11.06
N GLN A 66 12.76 -8.13 12.05
CA GLN A 66 11.88 -7.58 13.09
C GLN A 66 11.08 -6.38 12.58
N ASP A 67 11.64 -5.60 11.65
CA ASP A 67 10.97 -4.44 11.07
C ASP A 67 10.22 -4.75 9.76
N LEU A 68 9.23 -5.64 9.84
CA LEU A 68 8.37 -5.95 8.68
C LEU A 68 7.41 -4.81 8.35
N ASN A 69 6.98 -4.04 9.37
CA ASN A 69 5.93 -3.05 9.24
C ASN A 69 6.44 -1.69 8.72
N HIS A 70 7.73 -1.36 8.82
CA HIS A 70 8.29 -0.14 8.22
C HIS A 70 8.92 -0.38 6.85
N ARG A 71 8.75 -1.57 6.26
CA ARG A 71 9.22 -1.83 4.90
C ARG A 71 8.50 -0.89 3.93
N PRO A 72 9.23 -0.17 3.05
CA PRO A 72 8.64 0.78 2.12
C PRO A 72 7.51 0.20 1.26
N LEU A 73 7.63 -1.07 0.85
CA LEU A 73 6.60 -1.75 0.06
C LEU A 73 5.32 -2.02 0.87
N ILE A 74 5.43 -2.31 2.17
CA ILE A 74 4.25 -2.46 3.04
C ILE A 74 3.56 -1.11 3.23
N ASN A 75 4.32 -0.03 3.39
CA ASN A 75 3.76 1.32 3.44
C ASN A 75 2.99 1.67 2.16
N GLN A 76 3.51 1.30 0.98
CA GLN A 76 2.78 1.50 -0.29
C GLN A 76 1.45 0.73 -0.34
N VAL A 77 1.40 -0.49 0.20
CA VAL A 77 0.15 -1.26 0.30
C VAL A 77 -0.83 -0.56 1.25
N ASN A 78 -0.33 -0.10 2.41
CA ASN A 78 -1.14 0.59 3.42
C ASN A 78 -1.70 1.92 2.90
N GLU A 79 -0.90 2.69 2.15
CA GLU A 79 -1.32 3.93 1.50
C GLU A 79 -2.40 3.65 0.45
N TRP A 80 -2.17 2.68 -0.44
CA TRP A 80 -3.15 2.28 -1.44
C TRP A 80 -4.47 1.82 -0.81
N GLU A 81 -4.42 1.05 0.29
CA GLU A 81 -5.61 0.61 1.02
C GLU A 81 -6.39 1.80 1.57
N ARG A 82 -5.70 2.72 2.27
CA ARG A 82 -6.31 3.91 2.88
C ARG A 82 -6.99 4.78 1.83
N ASP A 83 -6.29 5.06 0.74
CA ASP A 83 -6.78 5.91 -0.35
C ASP A 83 -7.99 5.27 -1.05
N SER A 84 -7.94 3.96 -1.26
CA SER A 84 -9.06 3.19 -1.85
C SER A 84 -10.31 3.25 -0.99
N ILE A 85 -10.17 3.04 0.33
CA ILE A 85 -11.30 3.15 1.28
C ILE A 85 -11.86 4.56 1.30
N MET A 86 -11.00 5.58 1.29
CA MET A 86 -11.42 6.98 1.27
C MET A 86 -12.24 7.28 0.02
N LYS A 87 -11.78 6.82 -1.15
CA LYS A 87 -12.48 7.01 -2.43
C LYS A 87 -13.87 6.36 -2.43
N ILE A 88 -13.99 5.14 -1.90
CA ILE A 88 -15.27 4.44 -1.74
C ILE A 88 -16.21 5.27 -0.84
N LYS A 89 -15.73 5.71 0.32
CA LYS A 89 -16.53 6.47 1.28
C LYS A 89 -17.04 7.79 0.69
N GLN A 90 -16.18 8.53 0.01
CA GLN A 90 -16.55 9.79 -0.65
C GLN A 90 -17.62 9.57 -1.73
N THR A 91 -17.41 8.58 -2.60
CA THR A 91 -18.37 8.30 -3.69
C THR A 91 -19.71 7.83 -3.16
N ALA A 92 -19.71 6.99 -2.12
CA ALA A 92 -20.94 6.56 -1.46
C ALA A 92 -21.69 7.75 -0.84
N GLU A 93 -20.96 8.67 -0.20
CA GLU A 93 -21.57 9.86 0.39
C GLU A 93 -22.14 10.80 -0.67
N ASP A 94 -21.40 11.06 -1.76
CA ASP A 94 -21.90 11.86 -2.88
C ASP A 94 -23.19 11.27 -3.48
N CYS A 95 -23.26 9.94 -3.61
CA CYS A 95 -24.46 9.25 -4.08
C CYS A 95 -25.63 9.43 -3.11
N ARG A 96 -25.41 9.28 -1.80
CA ARG A 96 -26.44 9.52 -0.78
C ARG A 96 -26.96 10.95 -0.83
N GLN A 97 -26.07 11.93 -0.90
CA GLN A 97 -26.44 13.35 -0.95
C GLN A 97 -27.27 13.67 -2.20
N ARG A 98 -26.90 13.11 -3.36
CA ARG A 98 -27.70 13.26 -4.59
C ARG A 98 -29.10 12.64 -4.46
N LEU A 99 -29.20 11.46 -3.84
CA LEU A 99 -30.49 10.79 -3.60
C LEU A 99 -31.37 11.60 -2.63
N ILE A 100 -30.80 12.07 -1.53
CA ILE A 100 -31.51 12.91 -0.54
C ILE A 100 -32.02 14.17 -1.22
N LYS A 101 -31.15 14.90 -1.93
CA LYS A 101 -31.53 16.12 -2.64
C LYS A 101 -32.66 15.87 -3.65
N SER A 102 -32.55 14.83 -4.47
CA SER A 102 -33.61 14.48 -5.42
C SER A 102 -34.92 14.11 -4.73
N THR A 103 -34.86 13.50 -3.54
CA THR A 103 -36.03 13.18 -2.73
C THR A 103 -36.69 14.45 -2.20
N ASP A 104 -35.89 15.35 -1.62
CA ASP A 104 -36.35 16.63 -1.08
C ASP A 104 -36.98 17.51 -2.15
N ASP A 105 -36.32 17.63 -3.32
CA ASP A 105 -36.83 18.41 -4.45
C ASP A 105 -38.21 17.89 -4.91
N ASN A 106 -38.39 16.57 -4.99
CA ASN A 106 -39.69 15.98 -5.31
C ASN A 106 -40.75 16.28 -4.24
N ILE A 107 -40.40 16.13 -2.96
CA ILE A 107 -41.31 16.43 -1.84
C ILE A 107 -41.75 17.91 -1.88
N ILE A 108 -40.82 18.83 -2.16
CA ILE A 108 -41.11 20.26 -2.30
C ILE A 108 -42.08 20.50 -3.47
N GLU A 109 -41.83 19.89 -4.63
CA GLU A 109 -42.71 20.02 -5.79
C GLU A 109 -44.11 19.45 -5.51
N MET A 110 -44.19 18.31 -4.83
CA MET A 110 -45.46 17.69 -4.41
C MET A 110 -46.22 18.57 -3.43
N LYS A 111 -45.54 19.17 -2.44
CA LYS A 111 -46.17 20.14 -1.53
C LYS A 111 -46.74 21.34 -2.28
N LYS A 112 -46.03 21.87 -3.28
CA LYS A 112 -46.50 22.98 -4.11
C LYS A 112 -47.76 22.60 -4.89
N LYS A 113 -47.79 21.43 -5.53
CA LYS A 113 -48.97 20.91 -6.25
C LYS A 113 -50.16 20.71 -5.32
N LEU A 114 -49.93 20.16 -4.12
CA LEU A 114 -50.98 19.96 -3.13
C LEU A 114 -51.55 21.30 -2.62
N ASN A 115 -50.70 22.29 -2.34
CA ASN A 115 -51.14 23.61 -1.91
C ASN A 115 -51.98 24.31 -2.99
N GLN A 116 -51.58 24.20 -4.26
CA GLN A 116 -52.37 24.72 -5.38
C GLN A 116 -53.74 24.04 -5.45
N PHE A 117 -53.77 22.71 -5.37
CA PHE A 117 -55.01 21.93 -5.36
C PHE A 117 -55.95 22.34 -4.21
N ILE A 118 -55.41 22.57 -3.00
CA ILE A 118 -56.18 23.05 -1.85
C ILE A 118 -56.72 24.47 -2.09
N ALA A 119 -55.94 25.35 -2.71
CA ALA A 119 -56.39 26.71 -3.04
C ALA A 119 -57.53 26.69 -4.06
N ASP A 120 -57.42 25.87 -5.10
CA ASP A 120 -58.46 25.71 -6.12
C ASP A 120 -59.76 25.14 -5.51
N LEU A 121 -59.65 24.18 -4.60
CA LEU A 121 -60.79 23.66 -3.83
C LEU A 121 -61.48 24.72 -2.99
N ARG A 122 -60.71 25.60 -2.33
CA ARG A 122 -61.28 26.69 -1.51
C ARG A 122 -62.05 27.67 -2.39
N LYS A 123 -61.51 28.06 -3.54
CA LYS A 123 -62.20 28.93 -4.51
C LYS A 123 -63.52 28.33 -4.98
N LEU A 124 -63.50 27.08 -5.45
CA LEU A 124 -64.72 26.39 -5.90
C LEU A 124 -65.81 26.34 -4.81
N ARG A 125 -65.41 26.14 -3.56
CA ARG A 125 -66.33 26.17 -2.42
C ARG A 125 -66.86 27.57 -2.14
N ASP A 126 -65.98 28.57 -2.16
CA ASP A 126 -66.34 29.95 -1.82
C ASP A 126 -67.21 30.60 -2.92
N ASP A 127 -67.02 30.19 -4.18
CA ASP A 127 -67.80 30.62 -5.35
C ASP A 127 -69.13 29.83 -5.50
N ASP A 128 -69.35 28.79 -4.69
CA ASP A 128 -70.45 27.80 -4.79
C ASP A 128 -70.62 27.20 -6.21
N ASP A 129 -69.56 27.22 -7.01
CA ASP A 129 -69.56 26.84 -8.43
C ASP A 129 -68.99 25.44 -8.61
N PHE A 130 -69.73 24.44 -8.13
CA PHE A 130 -69.35 23.04 -8.30
C PHE A 130 -70.54 22.15 -8.66
N ASN A 131 -70.23 21.08 -9.41
CA ASN A 131 -71.17 20.02 -9.75
C ASN A 131 -70.49 18.66 -9.65
N GLU A 132 -71.24 17.60 -9.92
CA GLU A 132 -70.76 16.22 -9.83
C GLU A 132 -69.52 15.95 -10.71
N ILE A 133 -69.43 16.60 -11.87
CA ILE A 133 -68.28 16.49 -12.79
C ILE A 133 -67.03 17.11 -12.15
N HIS A 134 -67.17 18.31 -11.56
CA HIS A 134 -66.10 18.98 -10.84
C HIS A 134 -65.61 18.13 -9.66
N LEU A 135 -66.54 17.60 -8.85
CA LEU A 135 -66.21 16.74 -7.70
C LEU A 135 -65.50 15.46 -8.11
N ASN A 136 -65.93 14.81 -9.21
CA ASN A 136 -65.29 13.60 -9.70
C ASN A 136 -63.86 13.88 -10.21
N LYS A 137 -63.66 14.97 -10.95
CA LYS A 137 -62.33 15.40 -11.42
C LYS A 137 -61.38 15.67 -10.25
N LEU A 138 -61.85 16.33 -9.21
CA LEU A 138 -61.05 16.63 -8.00
C LEU A 138 -60.65 15.34 -7.26
N ARG A 139 -61.56 14.36 -7.15
CA ARG A 139 -61.23 13.04 -6.58
C ARG A 139 -60.15 12.32 -7.38
N LEU A 140 -60.26 12.31 -8.70
CA LEU A 140 -59.26 11.68 -9.57
C LEU A 140 -57.88 12.34 -9.42
N LEU A 141 -57.82 13.67 -9.40
CA LEU A 141 -56.57 14.42 -9.20
C LEU A 141 -55.95 14.14 -7.82
N LEU A 142 -56.77 14.07 -6.77
CA LEU A 142 -56.30 13.72 -5.43
C LEU A 142 -55.71 12.30 -5.38
N GLU A 143 -56.36 11.33 -6.01
CA GLU A 143 -55.84 9.96 -6.10
C GLU A 143 -54.55 9.88 -6.93
N GLU A 144 -54.44 10.68 -7.98
CA GLU A 144 -53.21 10.78 -8.76
C GLU A 144 -52.05 11.35 -7.94
N LEU A 145 -52.29 12.43 -7.18
CA LEU A 145 -51.31 13.00 -6.26
C LEU A 145 -50.88 11.99 -5.18
N LYS A 146 -51.82 11.25 -4.59
CA LYS A 146 -51.52 10.17 -3.63
C LYS A 146 -50.69 9.06 -4.26
N LYS A 147 -50.96 8.68 -5.51
CA LYS A 147 -50.19 7.66 -6.24
C LYS A 147 -48.77 8.15 -6.51
N LYS A 148 -48.59 9.39 -6.98
CA LYS A 148 -47.27 9.98 -7.23
C LYS A 148 -46.41 10.07 -5.97
N LEU A 149 -47.00 10.32 -4.80
CA LEU A 149 -46.28 10.32 -3.52
C LEU A 149 -45.76 8.93 -3.13
N LYS A 150 -46.47 7.87 -3.53
CA LYS A 150 -46.11 6.48 -3.24
C LYS A 150 -45.17 5.87 -4.28
N GLN A 151 -44.96 6.53 -5.42
CA GLN A 151 -44.07 6.02 -6.46
C GLN A 151 -42.60 6.27 -6.06
N PRO A 152 -41.72 5.28 -6.26
CA PRO A 152 -40.29 5.51 -6.11
C PRO A 152 -39.85 6.63 -7.06
N LEU A 153 -38.96 7.49 -6.58
CA LEU A 153 -38.36 8.57 -7.36
C LEU A 153 -37.83 8.03 -8.70
N ASN A 154 -37.86 8.85 -9.75
CA ASN A 154 -37.27 8.55 -11.06
C ASN A 154 -35.73 8.55 -11.02
N VAL A 155 -35.14 7.94 -9.99
CA VAL A 155 -33.69 7.82 -9.80
C VAL A 155 -33.36 6.33 -9.75
N SER A 156 -32.32 5.94 -10.47
CA SER A 156 -31.82 4.57 -10.49
C SER A 156 -30.36 4.56 -10.11
N ILE A 157 -29.95 3.54 -9.38
CA ILE A 157 -28.55 3.27 -9.09
C ILE A 157 -28.03 2.38 -10.22
N LEU A 158 -26.94 2.80 -10.86
CA LEU A 158 -26.27 2.07 -11.93
C LEU A 158 -24.86 1.75 -11.47
N GLU A 159 -24.43 0.51 -11.70
CA GLU A 159 -23.05 0.09 -11.48
C GLU A 159 -22.28 0.20 -12.80
N GLU A 160 -21.18 0.97 -12.80
CA GLU A 160 -20.31 1.08 -13.97
C GLU A 160 -19.28 -0.04 -13.98
N PRO A 161 -19.03 -0.71 -15.13
CA PRO A 161 -18.13 -1.86 -15.21
C PRO A 161 -16.64 -1.49 -15.19
N THR A 162 -16.31 -0.20 -15.14
CA THR A 162 -14.92 0.29 -15.13
C THR A 162 -14.26 0.16 -13.75
N SER A 163 -12.94 -0.01 -13.74
CA SER A 163 -12.15 -0.16 -12.51
C SER A 163 -12.13 1.14 -11.69
N PHE A 164 -13.08 1.26 -10.76
CA PHE A 164 -13.15 2.40 -9.85
C PHE A 164 -11.91 2.48 -8.93
N ILE A 165 -11.37 1.34 -8.52
CA ILE A 165 -10.10 1.21 -7.79
C ILE A 165 -9.14 0.34 -8.61
N ASN A 166 -7.92 0.86 -8.82
CA ASN A 166 -6.86 0.13 -9.50
C ASN A 166 -6.29 -0.95 -8.59
N LYS A 167 -6.27 -2.21 -9.04
CA LYS A 167 -5.66 -3.31 -8.30
C LYS A 167 -4.14 -3.17 -8.27
N ILE A 168 -3.52 -3.28 -7.10
CA ILE A 168 -2.06 -3.44 -6.96
C ILE A 168 -1.68 -4.93 -6.91
N SER A 169 -0.46 -5.26 -7.32
CA SER A 169 0.04 -6.63 -7.30
C SER A 169 1.54 -6.65 -7.08
N VAL A 170 2.02 -7.65 -6.34
CA VAL A 170 3.43 -7.86 -6.09
C VAL A 170 4.01 -8.70 -7.23
N ILE A 171 5.04 -8.19 -7.90
CA ILE A 171 5.76 -8.90 -8.97
C ILE A 171 7.15 -9.24 -8.44
N THR A 172 7.47 -10.54 -8.33
CA THR A 172 8.81 -11.00 -8.01
C THR A 172 9.62 -11.11 -9.30
N LYS A 173 10.72 -10.35 -9.40
CA LYS A 173 11.69 -10.56 -10.47
C LYS A 173 12.57 -11.73 -10.09
N ALA A 174 12.60 -12.78 -10.91
CA ALA A 174 13.53 -13.89 -10.70
C ALA A 174 14.97 -13.35 -10.76
N SER A 175 15.74 -13.55 -9.70
CA SER A 175 17.17 -13.27 -9.68
C SER A 175 17.85 -14.22 -10.66
N SER A 176 18.31 -13.69 -11.79
CA SER A 176 19.23 -14.39 -12.68
C SER A 176 20.57 -14.55 -11.96
N SER A 177 20.79 -15.72 -11.37
CA SER A 177 22.10 -16.17 -10.90
C SER A 177 23.00 -16.37 -12.11
N GLY A 178 24.06 -15.56 -12.21
CA GLY A 178 25.18 -15.75 -13.13
C GLY A 178 26.34 -16.44 -12.42
#